data_AF-A0A8T4VRU5-F1
#
_entry.id   AF-A0A8T4VRU5-F1
#
_cell.length_a   1.000
_cell.length_b   1.000
_cell.length_c   1.000
_cell.angle_alpha   90.00
_cell.angle_beta   90.00
_cell.angle_gamma   90.00
#
_symmetry.space_group_name_H-M   'P 1'
#
loop_
_entity.id
_entity.type
_entity.pdbx_description
1 polymer ?
#
loop_
_entity_poly.entity_id
_entity_poly.type
_entity_poly.pdbx_seq_one_letter_code
_entity_poly.pdbx_strand_id
1 'polypeptide(L)'
;MAKRKSKQSQVNFTVAQMPRRFKRHLTLDQEFEIMKIVLDKFLWLGFAIMAFGLYVCLTATIREGFYYILSGIVILLLFVWIIVKEFEIITK
;
A
#
# COMPACT_ATOMS: atom_id res chain seq x y z
N MET A 1 -35.40 -54.10 -45.79
CA MET A 1 -34.66 -53.75 -44.55
C MET A 1 -33.56 -52.74 -44.90
N ALA A 2 -33.74 -51.45 -44.58
CA ALA A 2 -32.75 -50.39 -44.83
C ALA A 2 -32.44 -49.64 -43.52
N LYS A 3 -31.21 -49.81 -43.03
CA LYS A 3 -30.72 -49.33 -41.72
C LYS A 3 -30.19 -47.90 -41.86
N ARG A 4 -31.00 -46.88 -41.57
CA ARG A 4 -30.54 -45.47 -41.50
C ARG A 4 -29.76 -45.25 -40.21
N LYS A 5 -28.44 -45.07 -40.37
CA LYS A 5 -27.47 -44.82 -39.31
C LYS A 5 -27.74 -43.49 -38.60
N SER A 6 -27.66 -43.59 -37.28
CA SER A 6 -27.38 -42.58 -36.25
C SER A 6 -26.77 -41.28 -36.75
N LYS A 7 -27.53 -40.19 -36.62
CA LYS A 7 -27.07 -38.81 -36.70
C LYS A 7 -26.31 -38.50 -35.41
N GLN A 8 -25.00 -38.72 -35.44
CA GLN A 8 -24.07 -38.41 -34.37
C GLN A 8 -23.88 -36.88 -34.35
N SER A 9 -24.68 -36.20 -33.54
CA SER A 9 -24.54 -34.77 -33.29
C SER A 9 -23.29 -34.59 -32.43
N GLN A 10 -22.16 -34.29 -33.08
CA GLN A 10 -20.93 -33.91 -32.41
C GLN A 10 -21.15 -32.56 -31.72
N VAL A 11 -21.43 -32.58 -30.42
CA VAL A 11 -21.36 -31.41 -29.57
C VAL A 11 -19.88 -31.17 -29.30
N ASN A 12 -19.28 -30.27 -30.07
CA ASN A 12 -17.92 -29.80 -29.85
C ASN A 12 -17.89 -29.02 -28.53
N PHE A 13 -17.46 -29.68 -27.46
CA PHE A 13 -17.11 -29.01 -26.21
C PHE A 13 -15.84 -28.20 -26.44
N THR A 14 -16.00 -26.92 -26.75
CA THR A 14 -14.92 -25.95 -26.67
C THR A 14 -14.58 -25.78 -25.19
N VAL A 15 -13.44 -26.33 -24.79
CA VAL A 15 -12.89 -26.14 -23.45
C VAL A 15 -12.54 -24.65 -23.35
N ALA A 16 -13.38 -23.88 -22.66
CA ALA A 16 -13.10 -22.47 -22.36
C ALA A 16 -11.80 -22.42 -21.55
N GLN A 17 -10.72 -22.00 -22.21
CA GLN A 17 -9.42 -21.82 -21.57
C GLN A 17 -9.58 -20.71 -20.53
N MET A 18 -9.64 -21.08 -19.25
CA MET A 18 -9.60 -20.10 -18.16
C MET A 18 -8.22 -19.42 -18.16
N PRO A 19 -8.17 -18.08 -18.14
CA PRO A 19 -6.91 -17.36 -18.18
C PRO A 19 -6.09 -17.75 -16.95
N ARG A 20 -4.85 -18.21 -17.18
CA ARG A 20 -3.86 -18.40 -16.11
C ARG A 20 -3.82 -17.10 -15.31
N ARG A 21 -4.17 -17.14 -14.02
CA ARG A 21 -3.92 -16.01 -13.12
C ARG A 21 -2.42 -15.76 -13.14
N PHE A 22 -1.99 -14.78 -13.93
CA PHE A 22 -0.66 -14.22 -13.81
C PHE A 22 -0.52 -13.72 -12.38
N LYS A 23 0.42 -14.31 -11.63
CA LYS A 23 0.92 -13.67 -10.41
C LYS A 23 1.52 -12.35 -10.87
N ARG A 24 0.76 -11.27 -10.71
CA ARG A 24 1.19 -9.91 -11.06
C ARG A 24 2.38 -9.61 -10.15
N HIS A 25 3.58 -9.62 -10.71
CA HIS A 25 4.65 -8.82 -10.15
C HIS A 25 4.17 -7.37 -10.26
N LEU A 26 4.21 -6.65 -9.14
CA LEU A 26 3.88 -5.23 -9.11
C LEU A 26 4.88 -4.52 -10.02
N THR A 27 4.39 -3.71 -10.95
CA THR A 27 5.24 -2.89 -11.81
C THR A 27 5.82 -1.74 -10.98
N LEU A 28 7.02 -1.25 -11.33
CA LEU A 28 7.70 -0.12 -10.64
C LEU A 28 6.75 1.05 -10.32
N ASP A 29 5.83 1.37 -11.23
CA ASP A 29 4.83 2.41 -11.05
C ASP A 29 3.91 2.19 -9.84
N GLN A 30 3.55 0.94 -9.52
CA GLN A 30 2.75 0.61 -8.35
C GLN A 30 3.56 0.77 -7.05
N GLU A 31 4.85 0.46 -7.08
CA GLU A 31 5.75 0.62 -5.93
C GLU A 31 5.94 2.11 -5.59
N PHE A 32 6.06 2.97 -6.61
CA PHE A 32 6.07 4.43 -6.44
C PHE A 32 4.74 4.98 -5.91
N GLU A 33 3.61 4.41 -6.31
CA GLU A 33 2.30 4.84 -5.82
C GLU A 33 2.10 4.48 -4.34
N ILE A 34 2.56 3.28 -3.95
CA ILE A 34 2.58 2.83 -2.56
C ILE A 34 3.46 3.75 -1.70
N MET A 35 4.65 4.17 -2.19
CA MET A 35 5.50 5.15 -1.49
C MET A 35 4.75 6.41 -1.08
N LYS A 36 4.01 7.01 -2.03
CA LYS A 36 3.31 8.28 -1.81
C LYS A 36 2.21 8.12 -0.76
N ILE A 37 1.47 7.02 -0.83
CA ILE A 37 0.43 6.70 0.14
C ILE A 37 1.05 6.48 1.52
N VAL A 38 2.17 5.77 1.58
CA VAL A 38 2.88 5.48 2.83
C VAL A 38 3.41 6.77 3.47
N LEU A 39 4.03 7.66 2.68
CA LEU A 39 4.49 8.97 3.13
C LEU A 39 3.33 9.81 3.71
N ASP A 40 2.17 9.82 3.05
CA ASP A 40 0.96 10.53 3.51
C ASP A 40 0.45 9.98 4.85
N LYS A 41 0.38 8.65 5.01
CA LYS A 41 -0.02 8.03 6.29
C LYS A 41 0.93 8.37 7.43
N PHE A 42 2.23 8.39 7.18
CA PHE A 42 3.22 8.77 8.21
C PHE A 42 3.21 10.26 8.54
N LEU A 43 2.97 11.12 7.55
CA LEU A 43 2.81 12.54 7.77
C LEU A 43 1.62 12.81 8.70
N TRP A 44 0.51 12.08 8.50
CA TRP A 44 -0.67 12.20 9.35
C TRP A 44 -0.41 11.76 10.80
N LEU A 45 0.43 10.74 11.02
CA LEU A 45 0.84 10.33 12.36
C LEU A 45 1.66 11.43 13.06
N GLY A 46 2.66 11.99 12.37
CA GLY A 46 3.45 13.09 12.92
C GLY A 46 2.60 14.33 13.19
N PHE A 47 1.66 14.65 12.29
CA PHE A 47 0.70 15.72 12.47
C PHE A 47 -0.19 15.51 13.70
N ALA A 48 -0.69 14.29 13.92
CA ALA A 48 -1.49 13.97 15.10
C ALA A 48 -0.70 14.17 16.41
N ILE A 49 0.57 13.75 16.44
CA ILE A 49 1.44 13.95 17.61
C ILE A 49 1.73 15.43 17.84
N MET A 50 1.99 16.20 16.77
CA MET A 50 2.21 17.65 16.84
C MET A 50 0.96 18.39 17.33
N ALA A 51 -0.21 18.04 16.80
CA ALA A 51 -1.49 18.61 17.22
C ALA A 51 -1.79 18.28 18.70
N PHE A 52 -1.47 17.06 19.13
CA PHE A 52 -1.56 16.69 20.55
C PHE A 52 -0.58 17.47 21.41
N GLY A 53 0.67 17.64 20.98
CA GLY A 53 1.65 18.47 21.69
C GLY A 53 1.21 19.93 21.82
N LEU A 54 0.58 20.47 20.78
CA LEU A 54 -0.04 21.80 20.83
C LEU A 54 -1.20 21.85 21.82
N TYR A 55 -2.06 20.83 21.85
CA TYR A 55 -3.13 20.73 22.84
C TYR A 55 -2.59 20.69 24.28
N VAL A 56 -1.50 19.97 24.53
CA VAL A 56 -0.83 19.93 25.84
C VAL A 56 -0.22 21.29 26.21
N CYS A 57 0.34 22.03 25.25
CA CYS A 57 0.79 23.40 25.48
C CYS A 57 -0.34 24.32 25.97
N LEU A 58 -1.56 24.12 25.48
CA LEU A 58 -2.72 24.96 25.83
C LEU A 58 -3.38 24.57 27.15
N THR A 59 -3.29 23.30 27.57
CA THR A 59 -4.04 22.76 28.71
C THR A 59 -3.20 22.50 29.95
N ALA A 60 -1.92 22.20 29.81
CA ALA A 60 -1.03 21.86 30.92
C ALA A 60 0.10 22.88 31.05
N THR A 61 1.20 22.67 30.33
CA THR A 61 2.36 23.56 30.38
C THR A 61 3.08 23.57 29.04
N ILE A 62 3.55 24.75 28.63
CA ILE A 62 4.32 24.93 27.38
C ILE A 62 5.53 23.98 27.35
N ARG A 63 6.19 23.78 28.48
CA ARG A 63 7.36 22.87 28.60
C ARG A 63 7.00 21.43 28.23
N GLU A 64 5.86 20.93 28.70
CA GLU A 64 5.43 19.56 28.41
C GLU A 64 5.03 19.38 26.96
N GLY A 65 4.24 20.30 26.41
CA GLY A 65 3.87 20.27 25.00
C GLY A 65 5.08 20.37 24.06
N PHE A 66 6.14 21.09 24.46
CA PHE A 66 7.40 21.13 23.71
C PHE A 66 8.06 19.74 23.59
N TYR A 67 8.03 18.91 24.64
CA TYR A 67 8.55 17.55 24.55
C TYR A 67 7.75 16.66 23.60
N TYR A 68 6.42 16.82 23.55
CA TYR A 68 5.55 16.11 22.60
C TYR A 68 5.78 16.55 21.14
N ILE A 69 5.98 17.85 20.91
CA ILE A 69 6.31 18.37 19.59
C ILE A 69 7.69 17.85 19.14
N LEU A 70 8.68 17.89 20.04
CA LEU A 70 10.02 17.39 19.76
C LEU A 70 10.02 15.89 19.46
N SER A 71 9.27 15.09 20.22
CA SER A 71 9.15 13.64 19.96
C SER A 71 8.45 13.36 18.63
N GLY A 72 7.44 14.14 18.26
CA GLY A 72 6.79 14.06 16.94
C GLY A 72 7.75 14.33 15.78
N ILE A 73 8.64 15.34 15.92
CA ILE A 73 9.69 15.63 14.92
C ILE A 73 10.66 14.46 14.80
N VAL A 74 11.14 13.91 15.93
CA VAL A 74 12.08 12.79 15.94
C VAL A 74 11.47 11.55 15.26
N ILE A 75 10.21 11.25 15.55
CA ILE A 75 9.48 10.14 14.92
C ILE A 75 9.32 10.34 13.41
N LEU A 76 8.97 11.55 12.95
CA LEU A 76 8.85 11.84 11.52
C LEU A 76 10.20 11.66 10.80
N LEU A 77 11.29 12.16 11.39
CA LEU A 77 12.63 12.00 10.82
C LEU A 77 13.05 10.53 10.74
N LEU A 78 12.75 9.75 11.77
CA LEU A 78 13.03 8.32 11.80
C LEU A 78 12.26 7.58 10.70
N PHE A 79 10.96 7.87 10.53
CA PHE A 79 10.17 7.26 9.45
C PHE A 79 10.65 7.67 8.06
N VAL A 80 10.93 8.96 7.84
CA VAL A 80 11.50 9.43 6.56
C VAL A 80 12.81 8.73 6.25
N TRP A 81 13.67 8.55 7.25
CA TRP A 81 14.94 7.84 7.07
C TRP A 81 14.75 6.38 6.66
N ILE A 82 13.83 5.65 7.32
CA ILE A 82 13.48 4.27 6.96
C ILE A 82 12.93 4.20 5.54
N ILE A 83 11.99 5.10 5.19
CA ILE A 83 11.39 5.17 3.86
C ILE A 83 12.48 5.34 2.80
N VAL A 84 13.33 6.37 2.93
CA VAL A 84 14.41 6.64 1.97
C VAL A 84 15.32 5.42 1.79
N LYS A 85 15.62 4.70 2.88
CA LYS A 85 16.43 3.49 2.82
C LYS A 85 15.77 2.36 2.03
N GLU A 86 14.47 2.14 2.22
CA GLU A 86 13.72 1.17 1.44
C GLU A 86 13.64 1.56 -0.06
N PHE A 87 13.52 2.86 -0.38
CA PHE A 87 13.53 3.34 -1.78
C PHE A 87 14.87 3.10 -2.48
N GLU A 88 15.98 3.29 -1.77
CA GLU A 88 17.31 3.01 -2.31
C GLU A 88 17.52 1.51 -2.59
N ILE A 89 16.90 0.62 -1.79
CA ILE A 89 17.01 -0.84 -1.96
C ILE A 89 16.22 -1.31 -3.17
N ILE A 90 15.01 -0.80 -3.41
CA ILE A 90 14.17 -1.19 -4.55
C ILE A 90 14.77 -0.76 -5.89
N THR A 91 15.54 0.34 -5.90
CA THR A 91 16.11 0.92 -7.13
C THR A 91 17.40 0.21 -7.58
N LYS A 92 18.07 -0.56 -6.71
CA LYS A 92 19.27 -1.34 -7.04
C LYS A 92 18.94 -2.77 -7.41
#